data_AF-A0A2A2S1F0-F1
#
_entry.id   AF-A0A2A2S1F0-F1
#
_cell.length_a   1.000
_cell.length_b   1.000
_cell.length_c   1.000
_cell.angle_alpha   90.00
_cell.angle_beta   90.00
_cell.angle_gamma   90.00
#
_symmetry.space_group_name_H-M   'P 1'
#
loop_
_entity.id
_entity.type
_entity.pdbx_description
1 polymer ?
#
loop_
_entity_poly.entity_id
_entity_poly.type
_entity_poly.pdbx_seq_one_letter_code
_entity_poly.pdbx_strand_id
1 'polypeptide(L)'
;MNYKIKVAVSVTIVIINTLLDHWYPPSGLSLMPIAICATTALIGYGQGINRWQKVLLSYLFFAFTDIGIKLFGGGIHDSEGLGFVNVLSLTGLILATIILIIGLKPKKAADLLFGVLFIGFGVLHFLVFGELGLGISYI
;
A
#
# COMPACT_ATOMS: atom_id res chain seq x y z
N MET A 1 -21.20 -2.22 4.00
CA MET A 1 -20.77 -1.27 2.96
C MET A 1 -20.52 -2.01 1.66
N ASN A 2 -21.11 -1.55 0.55
CA ASN A 2 -20.92 -2.12 -0.79
C ASN A 2 -19.42 -2.12 -1.16
N TYR A 3 -18.93 -3.16 -1.86
CA TYR A 3 -17.53 -3.24 -2.25
C TYR A 3 -17.08 -2.05 -3.13
N LYS A 4 -17.97 -1.51 -3.96
CA LYS A 4 -17.70 -0.31 -4.76
C LYS A 4 -17.39 0.90 -3.88
N ILE A 5 -18.14 1.05 -2.79
CA ILE A 5 -17.91 2.13 -1.81
C ILE A 5 -16.59 1.89 -1.07
N LYS A 6 -16.28 0.64 -0.69
CA LYS A 6 -14.97 0.29 -0.09
C LYS A 6 -13.80 0.66 -1.01
N VAL A 7 -13.89 0.33 -2.28
CA VAL A 7 -12.88 0.69 -3.29
C VAL A 7 -12.78 2.21 -3.41
N ALA A 8 -13.90 2.93 -3.52
CA ALA A 8 -13.90 4.39 -3.61
C ALA A 8 -13.26 5.04 -2.38
N VAL A 9 -13.59 4.58 -1.17
CA VAL A 9 -12.97 5.07 0.06
C VAL A 9 -11.46 4.75 0.08
N SER A 10 -11.04 3.57 -0.37
CA SER A 10 -9.62 3.24 -0.47
C SER A 10 -8.88 4.16 -1.44
N VAL A 11 -9.47 4.48 -2.60
CA VAL A 11 -8.91 5.47 -3.54
C VAL A 11 -8.74 6.83 -2.86
N THR A 12 -9.77 7.30 -2.14
CA THR A 12 -9.71 8.56 -1.40
C THR A 12 -8.61 8.54 -0.34
N ILE A 13 -8.43 7.44 0.39
CA ILE A 13 -7.35 7.30 1.39
C ILE A 13 -5.97 7.46 0.73
N VAL A 14 -5.73 6.78 -0.39
CA VAL A 14 -4.45 6.87 -1.11
C VAL A 14 -4.19 8.31 -1.56
N ILE A 15 -5.18 8.94 -2.21
CA ILE A 15 -5.06 10.33 -2.70
C ILE A 15 -4.77 11.28 -1.53
N ILE A 16 -5.54 11.20 -0.44
CA ILE A 16 -5.34 12.06 0.73
C ILE A 16 -3.95 11.83 1.33
N ASN A 17 -3.50 10.58 1.47
CA ASN A 17 -2.18 10.29 2.03
C ASN A 17 -1.06 10.92 1.19
N THR A 18 -1.15 10.81 -0.14
CA THR A 18 -0.19 11.44 -1.05
C THR A 18 -0.24 12.97 -0.98
N LEU A 19 -1.42 13.57 -0.98
CA LEU A 19 -1.55 15.03 -0.89
C LEU A 19 -1.07 15.57 0.46
N LEU A 20 -1.29 14.84 1.55
CA LEU A 20 -0.75 15.20 2.87
C LEU A 20 0.77 15.21 2.85
N ASP A 21 1.41 14.25 2.18
CA ASP A 21 2.86 14.26 2.07
C ASP A 21 3.39 15.31 1.10
N HIS A 22 2.62 15.65 0.06
CA HIS A 22 2.98 16.71 -0.88
C HIS A 22 3.03 18.08 -0.19
N TRP A 23 1.96 18.44 0.54
CA TRP A 23 1.83 19.76 1.16
C TRP A 23 2.44 19.85 2.56
N TYR A 24 2.52 18.73 3.28
CA TYR A 24 2.98 18.67 4.67
C TYR A 24 3.94 17.49 4.90
N PRO A 25 5.03 17.35 4.11
CA PRO A 25 6.02 16.31 4.36
C PRO A 25 6.62 16.46 5.78
N PRO A 26 6.94 15.37 6.49
CA PRO A 26 6.82 13.95 6.11
C PRO A 26 5.53 13.29 6.64
N SER A 27 4.41 14.03 6.73
CA SER A 27 3.19 13.56 7.40
C SER A 27 2.56 12.37 6.68
N GLY A 28 2.41 12.44 5.35
CA GLY A 28 1.82 11.34 4.59
C GLY A 28 2.76 10.13 4.46
N LEU A 29 4.08 10.36 4.46
CA LEU A 29 5.10 9.32 4.59
C LEU A 29 4.96 8.59 5.94
N SER A 30 4.85 9.33 7.04
CA SER A 30 4.68 8.77 8.39
C SER A 30 3.38 7.98 8.54
N LEU A 31 2.31 8.42 7.85
CA LEU A 31 1.00 7.76 7.85
C LEU A 31 0.87 6.64 6.80
N MET A 32 1.83 6.49 5.90
CA MET A 32 1.79 5.51 4.82
C MET A 32 1.51 4.06 5.30
N PRO A 33 2.16 3.54 6.38
CA PRO A 33 1.84 2.20 6.88
C PRO A 33 0.37 2.06 7.28
N ILE A 34 -0.20 3.11 7.88
CA ILE A 34 -1.61 3.14 8.30
C ILE A 34 -2.52 3.19 7.08
N ALA A 35 -2.21 4.00 6.07
CA ALA A 35 -2.98 4.07 4.82
C ALA A 35 -3.02 2.72 4.10
N ILE A 36 -1.87 2.03 3.99
CA ILE A 36 -1.75 0.69 3.41
C ILE A 36 -2.59 -0.33 4.21
N CYS A 37 -2.53 -0.29 5.54
CA CYS A 37 -3.32 -1.18 6.40
C CYS A 37 -4.82 -0.91 6.29
N ALA A 38 -5.22 0.37 6.26
CA ALA A 38 -6.63 0.77 6.18
C ALA A 38 -7.26 0.36 4.86
N THR A 39 -6.59 0.63 3.74
CA THR A 39 -7.04 0.21 2.41
C THR A 39 -7.10 -1.32 2.30
N THR A 40 -6.10 -2.02 2.82
CA THR A 40 -6.08 -3.49 2.86
C THR A 40 -7.18 -4.06 3.74
N ALA A 41 -7.49 -3.46 4.89
CA ALA A 41 -8.59 -3.91 5.75
C ALA A 41 -9.95 -3.71 5.07
N LEU A 42 -10.17 -2.56 4.42
CA LEU A 42 -11.40 -2.28 3.68
C LEU A 42 -11.68 -3.34 2.62
N ILE A 43 -10.66 -3.72 1.85
CA ILE A 43 -10.72 -4.73 0.79
C ILE A 43 -10.74 -6.15 1.35
N GLY A 44 -9.82 -6.49 2.26
CA GLY A 44 -9.66 -7.80 2.88
C GLY A 44 -10.92 -8.26 3.59
N TYR A 45 -11.60 -7.37 4.32
CA TYR A 45 -12.90 -7.64 4.96
C TYR A 45 -14.10 -7.26 4.08
N GLY A 46 -13.89 -6.99 2.78
CA GLY A 46 -14.97 -6.77 1.81
C GLY A 46 -15.79 -8.04 1.58
N GLN A 47 -17.11 -7.95 1.77
CA GLN A 47 -18.05 -8.97 1.31
C GLN A 47 -18.32 -8.76 -0.19
N GLY A 48 -18.49 -9.86 -0.94
CA GLY A 48 -18.72 -9.80 -2.38
C GLY A 48 -17.45 -9.59 -3.24
N ILE A 49 -16.29 -9.41 -2.61
CA ILE A 49 -14.98 -9.40 -3.29
C ILE A 49 -14.40 -10.81 -3.20
N ASN A 50 -14.08 -11.42 -4.34
CA ASN A 50 -13.47 -12.74 -4.35
C ASN A 50 -11.99 -12.68 -3.88
N ARG A 51 -11.39 -13.83 -3.57
CA ARG A 51 -10.03 -13.89 -2.99
C ARG A 51 -8.95 -13.28 -3.90
N TRP A 52 -9.03 -13.56 -5.20
CA TRP A 52 -8.12 -12.98 -6.20
C TRP A 52 -8.23 -11.46 -6.25
N GLN A 53 -9.45 -10.93 -6.30
CA GLN A 53 -9.70 -9.50 -6.29
C GLN A 53 -9.20 -8.85 -5.00
N LYS A 54 -9.31 -9.52 -3.84
CA LYS A 54 -8.77 -8.99 -2.59
C LYS A 54 -7.26 -8.82 -2.65
N VAL A 55 -6.54 -9.84 -3.12
CA VAL A 55 -5.08 -9.76 -3.28
C VAL A 55 -4.70 -8.66 -4.26
N LEU A 56 -5.30 -8.66 -5.45
CA LEU A 56 -4.97 -7.71 -6.50
C LEU A 56 -5.27 -6.26 -6.09
N LEU A 57 -6.46 -6.00 -5.54
CA LEU A 57 -6.84 -4.65 -5.13
C LEU A 57 -6.00 -4.17 -3.94
N SER A 58 -5.76 -5.01 -2.93
CA SER A 58 -4.88 -4.64 -1.83
C SER A 58 -3.46 -4.32 -2.32
N TYR A 59 -2.96 -5.08 -3.30
CA TYR A 59 -1.66 -4.80 -3.90
C TYR A 59 -1.67 -3.47 -4.66
N LEU A 60 -2.68 -3.21 -5.48
CA LEU A 60 -2.79 -1.96 -6.21
C LEU A 60 -2.84 -0.75 -5.26
N PHE A 61 -3.59 -0.83 -4.15
CA PHE A 61 -3.62 0.25 -3.17
C PHE A 61 -2.29 0.42 -2.43
N PHE A 62 -1.61 -0.67 -2.08
CA PHE A 62 -0.23 -0.62 -1.57
C PHE A 62 0.69 0.09 -2.58
N ALA A 63 0.70 -0.38 -3.82
CA ALA A 63 1.58 0.12 -4.88
C ALA A 63 1.32 1.59 -5.18
N PHE A 64 0.06 2.01 -5.28
CA PHE A 64 -0.28 3.43 -5.52
C PHE A 64 0.06 4.32 -4.33
N THR A 65 -0.02 3.81 -3.09
CA THR A 65 0.43 4.59 -1.93
C THR A 65 1.94 4.82 -1.98
N ASP A 66 2.72 3.76 -2.22
CA ASP A 66 4.18 3.84 -2.35
C ASP A 66 4.62 4.74 -3.52
N ILE A 67 4.10 4.48 -4.72
CA ILE A 67 4.40 5.26 -5.94
C ILE A 67 3.97 6.71 -5.76
N GLY A 68 2.81 6.94 -5.15
CA GLY A 68 2.30 8.29 -4.91
C GLY A 68 3.24 9.11 -4.03
N ILE A 69 3.71 8.52 -2.93
CA ILE A 69 4.69 9.18 -2.05
C ILE A 69 6.00 9.41 -2.79
N LYS A 70 6.55 8.41 -3.49
CA LYS A 70 7.82 8.54 -4.23
C LYS A 70 7.80 9.59 -5.35
N LEU A 71 6.67 9.75 -6.03
CA LEU A 71 6.59 10.67 -7.18
C LEU A 71 6.09 12.06 -6.81
N PHE A 72 5.35 12.20 -5.71
CA PHE A 72 4.65 13.45 -5.40
C PHE A 72 4.81 13.90 -3.94
N GLY A 73 5.39 13.10 -3.05
CA GLY A 73 5.70 13.52 -1.68
C GLY A 73 6.68 14.70 -1.67
N GLY A 74 6.48 15.64 -0.75
CA GLY A 74 7.33 16.83 -0.65
C GLY A 74 8.74 16.51 -0.15
N GLY A 75 9.64 17.49 -0.21
CA GLY A 75 11.03 17.35 0.22
C GLY A 75 11.96 16.85 -0.88
N ILE A 76 13.16 16.43 -0.48
CA ILE A 76 14.22 15.96 -1.38
C ILE A 76 14.28 14.44 -1.29
N HIS A 77 14.15 13.78 -2.45
CA HIS A 77 14.17 12.32 -2.56
C HIS A 77 15.59 11.86 -2.89
N ASP A 78 16.51 12.10 -1.96
CA ASP A 78 17.84 11.51 -2.01
C ASP A 78 17.80 10.03 -1.59
N SER A 79 18.97 9.38 -1.56
CA SER A 79 19.08 7.97 -1.19
C SER A 79 18.60 7.69 0.24
N GLU A 80 18.75 8.64 1.16
CA GLU A 80 18.33 8.49 2.54
C GLU A 80 16.81 8.63 2.66
N GLY A 81 16.24 9.69 2.08
CA GLY A 81 14.79 9.91 2.01
C GLY A 81 14.07 8.72 1.37
N LEU A 82 14.57 8.22 0.24
CA LEU A 82 14.00 7.05 -0.42
C LEU A 82 14.15 5.75 0.40
N GLY A 83 15.23 5.64 1.17
CA GLY A 83 15.41 4.59 2.17
C GLY A 83 14.29 4.60 3.20
N PHE A 84 13.93 5.77 3.74
CA PHE A 84 12.80 5.90 4.66
C PHE A 84 11.46 5.52 4.03
N VAL A 85 11.22 5.94 2.78
CA VAL A 85 10.01 5.54 2.04
C VAL A 85 9.94 4.02 1.93
N ASN A 86 11.01 3.36 1.47
CA ASN A 86 11.03 1.91 1.29
C ASN A 86 10.83 1.15 2.62
N VAL A 87 11.44 1.60 3.72
CA VAL A 87 11.28 0.98 5.05
C VAL A 87 9.84 1.10 5.56
N LEU A 88 9.24 2.28 5.45
CA LEU A 88 7.85 2.49 5.89
C LEU A 88 6.87 1.74 4.99
N SER A 89 7.15 1.67 3.69
CA SER A 89 6.34 0.92 2.72
C SER A 89 6.38 -0.58 3.02
N LEU A 90 7.58 -1.11 3.30
CA LEU A 90 7.76 -2.51 3.71
C LEU A 90 7.06 -2.82 5.04
N THR A 91 7.14 -1.90 6.01
CA THR A 91 6.43 -2.02 7.29
C THR A 91 4.92 -2.10 7.07
N GLY A 92 4.38 -1.23 6.21
CA GLY A 92 2.98 -1.27 5.79
C GLY A 92 2.61 -2.58 5.10
N LEU A 93 3.45 -3.08 4.20
CA LEU A 93 3.25 -4.35 3.48
C LEU A 93 3.18 -5.55 4.44
N ILE A 94 4.07 -5.63 5.43
CA ILE A 94 4.08 -6.72 6.42
C ILE A 94 2.77 -6.72 7.21
N LEU A 95 2.37 -5.57 7.74
CA LEU A 95 1.12 -5.43 8.50
C LEU A 95 -0.12 -5.72 7.63
N ALA A 96 -0.15 -5.20 6.40
CA ALA A 96 -1.21 -5.46 5.44
C ALA A 96 -1.31 -6.94 5.07
N THR A 97 -0.19 -7.66 4.98
CA THR A 97 -0.19 -9.10 4.73
C THR A 97 -0.93 -9.84 5.83
N ILE A 98 -0.67 -9.52 7.10
CA ILE A 98 -1.36 -10.12 8.25
C ILE A 98 -2.87 -9.82 8.15
N ILE A 99 -3.24 -8.56 7.92
CA ILE A 99 -4.63 -8.14 7.78
C ILE A 99 -5.33 -8.88 6.63
N LEU A 100 -4.68 -9.01 5.49
CA LEU A 100 -5.22 -9.67 4.31
C LEU A 100 -5.44 -11.16 4.57
N ILE A 101 -4.49 -11.86 5.18
CA ILE A 101 -4.61 -13.28 5.53
C ILE A 101 -5.81 -13.50 6.47
N ILE A 102 -5.96 -12.67 7.51
CA ILE A 102 -7.11 -12.74 8.41
C ILE A 102 -8.42 -12.47 7.64
N GLY A 103 -8.44 -11.47 6.76
CA GLY A 103 -9.61 -11.11 5.94
C GLY A 103 -10.01 -12.17 4.89
N LEU A 104 -9.05 -12.97 4.42
CA LEU A 104 -9.29 -14.07 3.48
C LEU A 104 -9.99 -15.26 4.14
N LYS A 105 -9.89 -15.41 5.46
CA LYS A 105 -10.45 -16.53 6.25
C LYS A 105 -10.11 -17.89 5.59
N PRO A 106 -8.82 -18.26 5.52
CA PRO A 106 -8.39 -19.49 4.85
C PRO A 106 -9.06 -20.71 5.51
N LYS A 107 -9.59 -21.62 4.68
CA LYS A 107 -10.21 -22.88 5.13
C LYS A 107 -9.30 -24.08 4.87
N LYS A 108 -8.38 -23.95 3.92
CA LYS A 108 -7.39 -24.97 3.52
C LYS A 108 -6.01 -24.34 3.47
N ALA A 109 -4.95 -25.14 3.66
CA ALA A 109 -3.58 -24.65 3.55
C ALA A 109 -3.29 -23.98 2.20
N ALA A 110 -3.88 -24.48 1.10
CA ALA A 110 -3.77 -23.87 -0.23
C ALA A 110 -4.29 -22.43 -0.29
N ASP A 111 -5.18 -22.02 0.62
CA ASP A 111 -5.68 -20.65 0.67
C ASP A 111 -4.61 -19.66 1.17
N LEU A 112 -3.56 -20.14 1.84
CA LEU A 112 -2.42 -19.32 2.25
C LEU A 112 -1.56 -18.86 1.07
N LEU A 113 -1.67 -19.54 -0.08
CA LEU A 113 -0.99 -19.13 -1.32
C LEU A 113 -1.36 -17.71 -1.75
N PHE A 114 -2.57 -17.24 -1.41
CA PHE A 114 -2.97 -15.85 -1.67
C PHE A 114 -2.17 -14.83 -0.84
N GLY A 115 -1.83 -15.16 0.40
CA GLY A 115 -0.94 -14.35 1.23
C GLY A 115 0.49 -14.35 0.67
N VAL A 116 0.99 -15.51 0.27
CA VAL A 116 2.30 -15.65 -0.39
C VAL A 116 2.34 -14.85 -1.69
N LEU A 117 1.27 -14.88 -2.49
CA LEU A 117 1.17 -14.12 -3.73
C LEU A 117 1.21 -12.61 -3.47
N PHE A 118 0.51 -12.13 -2.44
CA PHE A 118 0.55 -10.72 -2.05
C PHE A 118 1.97 -10.28 -1.66
N ILE A 119 2.69 -11.10 -0.88
CA ILE A 119 4.11 -10.86 -0.56
C ILE A 119 4.94 -10.85 -1.85
N GLY A 120 4.73 -11.82 -2.74
CA GLY A 120 5.43 -11.91 -4.02
C GLY A 120 5.25 -10.66 -4.89
N PHE A 121 4.04 -10.11 -4.97
CA PHE A 121 3.79 -8.83 -5.63
C PHE A 121 4.51 -7.67 -4.94
N GLY A 122 4.54 -7.64 -3.61
CA GLY A 122 5.28 -6.62 -2.86
C GLY A 122 6.80 -6.68 -3.12
N VAL A 123 7.39 -7.89 -3.16
CA VAL A 123 8.81 -8.06 -3.50
C VAL A 123 9.09 -7.59 -4.93
N LEU A 124 8.27 -8.01 -5.90
CA LEU A 124 8.41 -7.57 -7.29
C LEU A 124 8.27 -6.05 -7.40
N HIS A 125 7.37 -5.44 -6.63
CA HIS A 125 7.20 -4.00 -6.57
C HIS A 125 8.46 -3.29 -6.11
N PHE A 126 9.09 -3.73 -5.02
CA PHE A 126 10.34 -3.13 -4.57
C PHE A 126 11.50 -3.32 -5.55
N LEU A 127 11.55 -4.44 -6.28
CA LEU A 127 12.56 -4.66 -7.32
C LEU A 127 12.39 -3.70 -8.52
N VAL A 128 11.15 -3.35 -8.87
CA VAL A 128 10.84 -2.50 -10.03
C VAL A 128 10.81 -1.01 -9.67
N PHE A 129 10.28 -0.67 -8.49
CA PHE A 129 9.99 0.70 -8.07
C PHE A 129 10.78 1.14 -6.83
N GLY A 130 11.77 0.36 -6.39
CA GLY A 130 12.60 0.69 -5.22
C GLY A 130 13.34 2.01 -5.35
N GLU A 131 13.81 2.33 -6.56
CA GLU A 131 14.54 3.56 -6.90
C GLU A 131 13.64 4.63 -7.54
N LEU A 132 12.32 4.39 -7.64
CA LEU A 132 11.41 5.34 -8.25
C LEU A 132 11.41 6.65 -7.44
N GLY A 133 11.53 7.78 -8.12
CA GLY A 133 11.51 9.11 -7.50
C GLY A 133 12.89 9.62 -7.04
N LEU A 134 13.96 8.82 -7.18
CA LEU A 134 15.30 9.25 -6.81
C LEU A 134 15.71 10.54 -7.56
N GLY A 135 16.17 11.53 -6.80
CA GLY A 135 16.60 12.84 -7.31
C GLY A 135 15.47 13.83 -7.59
N ILE A 136 14.21 13.44 -7.36
CA ILE A 136 13.09 14.39 -7.40
C ILE A 136 13.13 15.29 -6.16
N SER A 137 12.73 16.54 -6.34
CA SER A 137 12.62 17.52 -5.26
C SER A 137 11.39 18.39 -5.47
N TYR A 138 10.55 18.46 -4.44
CA TYR A 138 9.42 19.39 -4.35
C TYR A 138 9.60 20.22 -3.09
N ILE A 139 10.00 21.48 -3.28
CA ILE A 139 10.25 22.48 -2.23
C ILE A 139 9.09 23.47 -2.22
#